data_AF-A0A537B375-F1
#
_entry.id   AF-A0A537B375-F1
#
_cell.length_a   1.000
_cell.length_b   1.000
_cell.length_c   1.000
_cell.angle_alpha   90.00
_cell.angle_beta   90.00
_cell.angle_gamma   90.00
#
_symmetry.space_group_name_H-M   'P 1'
#
loop_
_entity.id
_entity.type
_entity.pdbx_description
1 polymer ?
#
loop_
_entity_poly.entity_id
_entity_poly.type
_entity_poly.pdbx_seq_one_letter_code
_entity_poly.pdbx_strand_id
1 'polypeptide(L)'
;EPDPPIGPELERQISRWESWLNADSPKRRLVARYVYEHLFLAHLYFGDDHSYFRLVRSRTPPGQAVDLIATRRPFDDPGVSHPYYRLVPLKEAVVSKTHMPYRLDEARMSLWRQLFVDPPFSVKALPGYQAQTASNPFITFADLPVRSRYRFMLDEAQFTIMGFIKGPVCRGQQALDVIDDYFWVFFNDPSLVDNTEQSQFLAANSRNLQLPAELESNAPVLRHWLSFAEGERRYLAARAALVKAEGIRTLPQGARLIWDGDSEQGHPNPNAALTVFRHFDSASVEQGLIGDNPQTAWIIGYPLLERLHYLLVAGYDVYGNIGHQLRSRLYMDFLRIEGEQAFLSLLPDDSHAAIEHKWYRDAPRWTLDYVAASHLPLGDRADLELAGLPPDQAYGKLLGRLRRRVDSALPHSFDLRNIQSDALREMLQRLAGVSGRSLQWLPQLVLVRLSPKDGEPVWLSLLNNSAHKNVAEIFFEDRRRLPDEDTLTVAKGFIGAYPNAFWIVDEAELPELTRRIATLASEADYSALIDRFGVRRTNGRFWALSDEAHLAMKKQDSVTFGLLDFNRLESR
;
A
#
# COMPACT_ATOMS: atom_id res chain seq x y z
N GLU A 1 -1.61 -35.42 6.09
CA GLU A 1 -0.99 -35.72 7.40
C GLU A 1 -1.83 -35.07 8.49
N PRO A 2 -1.93 -35.67 9.71
CA PRO A 2 -2.50 -34.97 10.85
C PRO A 2 -1.65 -33.73 11.15
N ASP A 3 -2.29 -32.64 11.54
CA ASP A 3 -1.58 -31.39 11.85
C ASP A 3 -0.61 -31.61 13.01
N PRO A 4 0.61 -31.05 12.97
CA PRO A 4 1.49 -31.10 14.12
C PRO A 4 0.78 -30.52 15.34
N PRO A 5 0.91 -31.13 16.52
CA PRO A 5 0.18 -30.70 17.71
C PRO A 5 0.56 -29.25 18.04
N ILE A 6 -0.45 -28.39 18.16
CA ILE A 6 -0.28 -27.02 18.63
C ILE A 6 0.19 -27.08 20.08
N GLY A 7 1.28 -26.39 20.40
CA GLY A 7 1.80 -26.36 21.77
C GLY A 7 0.80 -25.70 22.75
N PRO A 8 0.81 -26.06 24.04
CA PRO A 8 -0.18 -25.59 25.02
C PRO A 8 -0.19 -24.06 25.23
N GLU A 9 0.95 -23.40 25.02
CA GLU A 9 1.03 -21.93 25.05
C GLU A 9 0.26 -21.30 23.87
N LEU A 10 0.47 -21.83 22.67
CA LEU A 10 -0.16 -21.35 21.45
C LEU A 10 -1.67 -21.62 21.47
N GLU A 11 -2.12 -22.77 21.99
CA GLU A 11 -3.54 -23.04 22.23
C GLU A 11 -4.19 -22.02 23.19
N ARG A 12 -3.47 -21.63 24.25
CA ARG A 12 -3.93 -20.57 25.17
C ARG A 12 -4.06 -19.22 24.48
N GLN A 13 -3.09 -18.85 23.64
CA GLN A 13 -3.13 -17.60 22.88
C GLN A 13 -4.30 -17.59 21.88
N ILE A 14 -4.48 -18.67 21.12
CA ILE A 14 -5.62 -18.86 20.22
C ILE A 14 -6.93 -18.72 20.99
N SER A 15 -7.08 -19.45 22.10
CA SER A 15 -8.29 -19.42 22.92
C SER A 15 -8.60 -18.02 23.47
N ARG A 16 -7.57 -17.26 23.88
CA ARG A 16 -7.71 -15.88 24.35
C ARG A 16 -8.24 -14.96 23.25
N TRP A 17 -7.69 -15.08 22.04
CA TRP A 17 -8.10 -14.26 20.89
C TRP A 17 -9.48 -14.64 20.34
N GLU A 18 -9.78 -15.93 20.22
CA GLU A 18 -11.11 -16.40 19.84
C GLU A 18 -12.16 -15.97 20.88
N SER A 19 -11.85 -16.01 22.18
CA SER A 19 -12.74 -15.49 23.22
C SER A 19 -12.98 -13.99 23.08
N TRP A 20 -11.95 -13.21 22.73
CA TRP A 20 -12.09 -11.77 22.47
C TRP A 20 -12.99 -11.52 21.26
N LEU A 21 -12.74 -12.18 20.13
CA LEU A 21 -13.47 -12.00 18.88
C LEU A 21 -14.93 -12.48 18.96
N ASN A 22 -15.23 -13.46 19.82
CA ASN A 22 -16.57 -14.05 19.92
C ASN A 22 -17.37 -13.57 21.14
N ALA A 23 -17.04 -12.40 21.69
CA ALA A 23 -17.83 -11.82 22.79
C ALA A 23 -19.24 -11.41 22.31
N ASP A 24 -20.25 -11.67 23.15
CA ASP A 24 -21.66 -11.71 22.72
C ASP A 24 -22.37 -10.36 22.50
N SER A 25 -21.87 -9.26 23.06
CA SER A 25 -22.61 -8.00 22.99
C SER A 25 -22.68 -7.45 21.55
N PRO A 26 -23.75 -6.71 21.17
CA PRO A 26 -23.86 -6.12 19.83
C PRO A 26 -22.64 -5.29 19.44
N LYS A 27 -22.11 -4.50 20.39
CA LYS A 27 -20.86 -3.74 20.23
C LYS A 27 -19.71 -4.65 19.83
N ARG A 28 -19.50 -5.75 20.55
CA ARG A 28 -18.39 -6.68 20.32
C ARG A 28 -18.55 -7.47 19.02
N ARG A 29 -19.77 -7.87 18.68
CA ARG A 29 -20.07 -8.55 17.40
C ARG A 29 -19.82 -7.65 16.19
N LEU A 30 -20.19 -6.36 16.26
CA LEU A 30 -19.90 -5.40 15.20
C LEU A 30 -18.40 -5.19 15.01
N VAL A 31 -17.65 -5.07 16.12
CA VAL A 31 -16.19 -4.93 16.10
C VAL A 31 -15.53 -6.18 15.52
N ALA A 32 -15.96 -7.37 15.92
CA ALA A 32 -15.41 -8.62 15.40
C ALA A 32 -15.66 -8.78 13.89
N ARG A 33 -16.83 -8.37 13.41
CA ARG A 33 -17.13 -8.27 11.96
C ARG A 33 -16.17 -7.31 11.27
N TYR A 34 -15.97 -6.12 11.82
CA TYR A 34 -15.03 -5.14 11.27
C TYR A 34 -13.61 -5.69 11.18
N VAL A 35 -13.10 -6.30 12.27
CA VAL A 35 -11.77 -6.92 12.32
C VAL A 35 -11.64 -8.03 11.28
N TYR A 36 -12.64 -8.90 11.15
CA TYR A 36 -12.64 -9.96 10.14
C TYR A 36 -12.59 -9.42 8.71
N GLU A 37 -13.43 -8.44 8.39
CA GLU A 37 -13.49 -7.84 7.04
C GLU A 37 -12.17 -7.13 6.64
N HIS A 38 -11.31 -6.79 7.61
CA HIS A 38 -9.99 -6.21 7.36
C HIS A 38 -8.84 -7.23 7.42
N LEU A 39 -8.97 -8.31 8.20
CA LEU A 39 -7.87 -9.25 8.45
C LEU A 39 -8.05 -10.62 7.80
N PHE A 40 -9.07 -10.86 6.97
CA PHE A 40 -9.33 -12.17 6.36
C PHE A 40 -8.20 -12.68 5.44
N LEU A 41 -7.34 -11.78 4.92
CA LEU A 41 -6.15 -12.14 4.14
C LEU A 41 -4.86 -12.20 4.98
N ALA A 42 -4.93 -11.86 6.27
CA ALA A 42 -3.75 -11.81 7.13
C ALA A 42 -3.20 -13.22 7.40
N HIS A 43 -1.86 -13.29 7.47
CA HIS A 43 -1.15 -14.41 8.08
C HIS A 43 -0.89 -14.04 9.54
N LEU A 44 -1.85 -14.36 10.40
CA LEU A 44 -1.81 -14.02 11.82
C LEU A 44 -0.74 -14.87 12.54
N TYR A 45 0.07 -14.28 13.39
CA TYR A 45 1.10 -15.01 14.14
C TYR A 45 1.22 -14.50 15.57
N PHE A 46 1.88 -15.29 16.42
CA PHE A 46 2.07 -14.99 17.83
C PHE A 46 3.55 -15.03 18.22
N GLY A 47 4.00 -14.03 18.97
CA GLY A 47 5.39 -13.96 19.45
C GLY A 47 6.40 -14.08 18.30
N ASP A 48 7.47 -14.85 18.52
CA ASP A 48 8.51 -15.15 17.53
C ASP A 48 8.31 -16.53 16.87
N ASP A 49 7.16 -17.18 17.11
CA ASP A 49 6.80 -18.45 16.48
C ASP A 49 6.34 -18.18 15.04
N HIS A 50 7.05 -18.77 14.07
CA HIS A 50 6.75 -18.64 12.64
C HIS A 50 5.55 -19.49 12.18
N SER A 51 4.68 -19.86 13.11
CA SER A 51 3.40 -20.53 12.87
C SER A 51 2.33 -19.50 12.54
N TYR A 52 1.86 -19.51 11.29
CA TYR A 52 0.84 -18.59 10.80
C TYR A 52 -0.58 -19.18 10.88
N PHE A 53 -1.58 -18.32 11.05
CA PHE A 53 -2.98 -18.63 11.17
C PHE A 53 -3.81 -17.75 10.23
N ARG A 54 -4.95 -18.27 9.79
CA ARG A 54 -5.98 -17.49 9.08
C ARG A 54 -7.15 -17.25 10.00
N LEU A 55 -7.73 -16.06 9.89
CA LEU A 55 -9.00 -15.74 10.53
C LEU A 55 -10.15 -16.16 9.62
N VAL A 56 -11.02 -17.06 10.09
CA VAL A 56 -12.15 -17.59 9.32
C VAL A 56 -13.46 -17.42 10.07
N ARG A 57 -14.58 -17.41 9.34
CA ARG A 57 -15.92 -17.58 9.92
C ARG A 57 -16.26 -19.06 10.03
N SER A 58 -16.94 -19.44 11.11
CA SER A 58 -17.35 -20.82 11.38
C SER A 58 -18.78 -20.91 11.92
N ARG A 59 -19.47 -22.01 11.63
CA ARG A 59 -20.80 -22.32 12.21
C ARG A 59 -20.70 -22.83 13.65
N THR A 60 -19.52 -23.32 14.05
CA THR A 60 -19.27 -23.95 15.35
C THR A 60 -18.40 -23.06 16.26
N PRO A 61 -18.69 -22.99 17.57
CA PRO A 61 -17.94 -22.16 18.52
C PRO A 61 -16.54 -22.71 18.81
N PRO A 62 -15.67 -21.89 19.44
CA PRO A 62 -14.42 -22.36 20.06
C PRO A 62 -14.63 -23.61 20.94
N GLY A 63 -13.65 -24.51 20.92
CA GLY A 63 -13.74 -25.82 21.59
C GLY A 63 -14.41 -26.93 20.77
N GLN A 64 -14.97 -26.60 19.59
CA GLN A 64 -15.45 -27.58 18.61
C GLN A 64 -14.63 -27.53 17.31
N ALA A 65 -14.66 -28.64 16.56
CA ALA A 65 -14.04 -28.72 15.24
C ALA A 65 -14.62 -27.65 14.32
N VAL A 66 -13.75 -26.95 13.57
CA VAL A 66 -14.13 -25.80 12.75
C VAL A 66 -15.00 -26.26 11.57
N ASP A 67 -16.27 -25.86 11.57
CA ASP A 67 -17.15 -25.91 10.39
C ASP A 67 -17.04 -24.58 9.63
N LEU A 68 -16.28 -24.56 8.53
CA LEU A 68 -15.93 -23.36 7.77
C LEU A 68 -17.11 -22.74 7.01
N ILE A 69 -17.25 -21.43 7.09
CA ILE A 69 -18.13 -20.62 6.26
C ILE A 69 -17.29 -19.95 5.17
N ALA A 70 -17.30 -20.53 3.97
CA ALA A 70 -16.59 -20.00 2.80
C ALA A 70 -17.55 -19.17 1.95
N THR A 71 -17.45 -17.85 2.06
CA THR A 71 -18.14 -16.90 1.18
C THR A 71 -17.19 -16.28 0.16
N ARG A 72 -17.76 -15.64 -0.86
CA ARG A 72 -16.99 -15.01 -1.93
C ARG A 72 -16.30 -13.73 -1.46
N ARG A 73 -17.01 -12.93 -0.65
CA ARG A 73 -16.49 -11.73 0.04
C ARG A 73 -16.63 -11.89 1.55
N PRO A 74 -15.78 -11.27 2.37
CA PRO A 74 -15.86 -11.36 3.83
C PRO A 74 -17.17 -10.77 4.38
N PHE A 75 -17.78 -9.80 3.70
CA PHE A 75 -19.04 -9.18 4.10
C PHE A 75 -20.29 -9.85 3.52
N ASP A 76 -20.15 -10.94 2.75
CA ASP A 76 -21.33 -11.68 2.28
C ASP A 76 -22.03 -12.39 3.46
N ASP A 77 -23.34 -12.63 3.30
CA ASP A 77 -24.17 -13.32 4.29
C ASP A 77 -23.55 -14.68 4.68
N PRO A 78 -23.24 -14.91 5.97
CA PRO A 78 -22.69 -16.16 6.43
C PRO A 78 -23.69 -17.34 6.40
N GLY A 79 -24.97 -17.08 6.13
CA GLY A 79 -26.04 -18.09 6.13
C GLY A 79 -26.44 -18.59 7.51
N VAL A 80 -25.96 -17.93 8.57
CA VAL A 80 -26.26 -18.21 9.98
C VAL A 80 -26.46 -16.91 10.73
N SER A 81 -27.33 -16.92 11.74
CA SER A 81 -27.59 -15.73 12.57
C SER A 81 -26.39 -15.31 13.41
N HIS A 82 -25.50 -16.25 13.74
CA HIS A 82 -24.33 -16.01 14.57
C HIS A 82 -23.11 -16.83 14.08
N PRO A 83 -22.27 -16.26 13.20
CA PRO A 83 -20.99 -16.86 12.86
C PRO A 83 -19.97 -16.66 13.99
N TYR A 84 -19.09 -17.63 14.18
CA TYR A 84 -17.93 -17.53 15.07
C TYR A 84 -16.66 -17.21 14.27
N TYR A 85 -15.78 -16.38 14.83
CA TYR A 85 -14.47 -16.08 14.26
C TYR A 85 -13.42 -17.01 14.88
N ARG A 86 -12.79 -17.83 14.04
CA ARG A 86 -11.88 -18.90 14.45
C ARG A 86 -10.51 -18.71 13.81
N LEU A 87 -9.46 -19.09 14.51
CA LEU A 87 -8.09 -19.10 14.01
C LEU A 87 -7.73 -20.52 13.56
N VAL A 88 -7.40 -20.68 12.27
CA VAL A 88 -7.00 -21.96 11.70
C VAL A 88 -5.55 -21.92 11.23
N PRO A 89 -4.73 -22.94 11.51
CA PRO A 89 -3.35 -22.98 11.02
C PRO A 89 -3.29 -22.79 9.49
N LEU A 90 -2.32 -22.01 9.04
CA LEU A 90 -1.95 -21.90 7.64
C LEU A 90 -1.14 -23.14 7.26
N LYS A 91 -1.65 -23.91 6.29
CA LYS A 91 -1.01 -25.17 5.84
C LYS A 91 -0.25 -25.02 4.52
N GLU A 92 -0.33 -23.85 3.91
CA GLU A 92 0.26 -23.55 2.61
C GLU A 92 1.69 -23.05 2.78
N ALA A 93 2.54 -23.27 1.77
CA ALA A 93 3.87 -22.70 1.75
C ALA A 93 3.78 -21.17 1.72
N VAL A 94 4.56 -20.51 2.58
CA VAL A 94 4.59 -19.06 2.66
C VAL A 94 5.39 -18.51 1.47
N VAL A 95 4.70 -17.81 0.58
CA VAL A 95 5.29 -17.15 -0.59
C VAL A 95 5.24 -15.63 -0.42
N SER A 96 6.32 -14.92 -0.77
CA SER A 96 6.44 -13.47 -0.57
C SER A 96 5.30 -12.68 -1.23
N LYS A 97 4.81 -13.20 -2.37
CA LYS A 97 3.68 -12.65 -3.14
C LYS A 97 2.42 -12.41 -2.33
N THR A 98 2.04 -13.35 -1.46
CA THR A 98 0.76 -13.32 -0.73
C THR A 98 0.94 -13.18 0.77
N HIS A 99 2.17 -13.33 1.26
CA HIS A 99 2.45 -13.24 2.67
C HIS A 99 2.24 -11.81 3.20
N MET A 100 1.29 -11.69 4.13
CA MET A 100 0.98 -10.46 4.86
C MET A 100 0.92 -10.79 6.35
N PRO A 101 2.08 -10.89 7.03
CA PRO A 101 2.12 -11.22 8.45
C PRO A 101 1.44 -10.13 9.28
N TYR A 102 0.66 -10.53 10.27
CA TYR A 102 -0.01 -9.61 11.18
C TYR A 102 0.09 -10.15 12.61
N ARG A 103 0.83 -9.44 13.46
CA ARG A 103 1.14 -9.88 14.82
C ARG A 103 -0.12 -9.91 15.66
N LEU A 104 -0.25 -10.88 16.56
CA LEU A 104 -1.26 -10.90 17.61
C LEU A 104 -0.56 -11.04 18.96
N ASP A 105 -0.69 -10.03 19.81
CA ASP A 105 -0.13 -10.03 21.16
C ASP A 105 -0.99 -9.23 22.16
N GLU A 106 -0.55 -9.16 23.41
CA GLU A 106 -1.26 -8.45 24.46
C GLU A 106 -1.34 -6.94 24.22
N ALA A 107 -0.27 -6.33 23.69
CA ALA A 107 -0.26 -4.91 23.34
C ALA A 107 -1.34 -4.60 22.29
N ARG A 108 -1.47 -5.45 21.28
CA ARG A 108 -2.49 -5.32 20.23
C ARG A 108 -3.90 -5.51 20.76
N MET A 109 -4.11 -6.51 21.61
CA MET A 109 -5.42 -6.71 22.23
C MET A 109 -5.82 -5.51 23.11
N SER A 110 -4.85 -4.92 23.81
CA SER A 110 -5.05 -3.69 24.60
C SER A 110 -5.39 -2.50 23.70
N LEU A 111 -4.65 -2.29 22.61
CA LEU A 111 -4.94 -1.26 21.62
C LEU A 111 -6.36 -1.41 21.07
N TRP A 112 -6.76 -2.60 20.62
CA TRP A 112 -8.11 -2.82 20.10
C TRP A 112 -9.20 -2.63 21.16
N ARG A 113 -8.91 -2.88 22.44
CA ARG A 113 -9.82 -2.54 23.53
C ARG A 113 -9.98 -1.03 23.66
N GLN A 114 -8.88 -0.27 23.63
CA GLN A 114 -8.89 1.19 23.68
C GLN A 114 -9.59 1.82 22.47
N LEU A 115 -9.47 1.22 21.28
CA LEU A 115 -10.14 1.71 20.08
C LEU A 115 -11.63 1.36 20.06
N PHE A 116 -12.03 0.16 20.48
CA PHE A 116 -13.37 -0.35 20.16
C PHE A 116 -14.23 -0.75 21.36
N VAL A 117 -13.67 -0.83 22.57
CA VAL A 117 -14.40 -1.25 23.77
C VAL A 117 -14.56 -0.10 24.75
N ASP A 118 -13.47 0.56 25.08
CA ASP A 118 -13.41 1.62 26.08
C ASP A 118 -14.15 2.90 25.64
N PRO A 119 -14.17 3.29 24.34
CA PRO A 119 -14.86 4.51 23.93
C PRO A 119 -16.37 4.43 24.17
N PRO A 120 -17.01 5.53 24.61
CA PRO A 120 -18.41 5.55 25.03
C PRO A 120 -19.37 5.64 23.84
N PHE A 121 -19.44 4.58 23.03
CA PHE A 121 -20.45 4.40 21.98
C PHE A 121 -21.27 3.12 22.20
N SER A 122 -22.46 3.10 21.61
CA SER A 122 -23.43 2.00 21.72
C SER A 122 -23.87 1.54 20.34
N VAL A 123 -24.02 0.23 20.17
CA VAL A 123 -24.57 -0.39 18.95
C VAL A 123 -25.99 -0.83 19.25
N LYS A 124 -26.99 -0.23 18.58
CA LYS A 124 -28.41 -0.52 18.83
C LYS A 124 -28.86 -1.80 18.14
N ALA A 125 -28.44 -1.99 16.90
CA ALA A 125 -28.76 -3.14 16.07
C ALA A 125 -27.55 -3.51 15.24
N LEU A 126 -27.36 -4.81 14.99
CA LEU A 126 -26.31 -5.26 14.08
C LEU A 126 -26.75 -4.99 12.63
N PRO A 127 -25.85 -4.48 11.78
CA PRO A 127 -26.13 -4.31 10.36
C PRO A 127 -26.33 -5.69 9.71
N GLY A 128 -27.23 -5.74 8.72
CA GLY A 128 -27.43 -6.94 7.89
C GLY A 128 -26.28 -7.17 6.89
N TYR A 129 -26.50 -8.12 6.00
CA TYR A 129 -25.55 -8.53 4.95
C TYR A 129 -26.07 -8.22 3.53
N GLN A 130 -27.06 -7.32 3.41
CA GLN A 130 -27.56 -6.90 2.10
C GLN A 130 -26.44 -6.17 1.34
N ALA A 131 -26.25 -6.49 0.06
CA ALA A 131 -25.14 -5.96 -0.73
C ALA A 131 -25.03 -4.43 -0.68
N GLN A 132 -26.16 -3.72 -0.75
CA GLN A 132 -26.22 -2.24 -0.77
C GLN A 132 -25.70 -1.59 0.51
N THR A 133 -25.74 -2.28 1.65
CA THR A 133 -25.25 -1.77 2.92
C THR A 133 -23.90 -2.40 3.26
N ALA A 134 -23.76 -3.72 3.10
CA ALA A 134 -22.58 -4.49 3.45
C ALA A 134 -21.33 -4.10 2.66
N SER A 135 -21.47 -3.65 1.40
CA SER A 135 -20.34 -3.19 0.61
C SER A 135 -19.89 -1.76 0.94
N ASN A 136 -20.66 -1.00 1.73
CA ASN A 136 -20.35 0.36 2.11
C ASN A 136 -20.00 0.44 3.62
N PRO A 137 -18.72 0.60 3.98
CA PRO A 137 -18.29 0.58 5.38
C PRO A 137 -18.81 1.78 6.18
N PHE A 138 -19.10 2.91 5.54
CA PHE A 138 -19.65 4.09 6.21
C PHE A 138 -21.11 3.91 6.62
N ILE A 139 -21.82 2.94 6.02
CA ILE A 139 -23.17 2.56 6.42
C ILE A 139 -23.10 1.42 7.43
N THR A 140 -22.38 0.35 7.10
CA THR A 140 -22.34 -0.87 7.94
C THR A 140 -21.73 -0.60 9.31
N PHE A 141 -20.68 0.22 9.38
CA PHE A 141 -19.95 0.48 10.62
C PHE A 141 -20.15 1.90 11.14
N ALA A 142 -21.29 2.53 10.81
CA ALA A 142 -21.62 3.89 11.23
C ALA A 142 -21.59 4.08 12.76
N ASP A 143 -21.94 3.05 13.52
CA ASP A 143 -21.90 3.08 14.99
C ASP A 143 -20.47 3.02 15.57
N LEU A 144 -19.46 2.63 14.78
CA LEU A 144 -18.06 2.59 15.22
C LEU A 144 -17.41 3.98 15.09
N PRO A 145 -16.71 4.48 16.12
CA PRO A 145 -16.04 5.77 16.04
C PRO A 145 -15.05 5.83 14.87
N VAL A 146 -15.12 6.91 14.10
CA VAL A 146 -14.29 7.13 12.90
C VAL A 146 -12.80 7.11 13.24
N ARG A 147 -12.37 7.81 14.29
CA ARG A 147 -10.98 7.80 14.75
C ARG A 147 -10.50 6.41 15.13
N SER A 148 -11.37 5.58 15.73
CA SER A 148 -11.02 4.19 16.09
C SER A 148 -10.79 3.33 14.86
N ARG A 149 -11.67 3.45 13.86
CA ARG A 149 -11.52 2.78 12.56
C ARG A 149 -10.28 3.25 11.81
N TYR A 150 -10.03 4.57 11.83
CA TYR A 150 -8.83 5.11 11.21
C TYR A 150 -7.57 4.59 11.87
N ARG A 151 -7.46 4.68 13.20
CA ARG A 151 -6.31 4.16 13.95
C ARG A 151 -6.07 2.67 13.74
N PHE A 152 -7.13 1.86 13.70
CA PHE A 152 -7.00 0.43 13.44
C PHE A 152 -6.31 0.13 12.10
N MET A 153 -6.65 0.85 11.03
CA MET A 153 -6.00 0.68 9.73
C MET A 153 -4.64 1.39 9.65
N LEU A 154 -4.54 2.59 10.23
CA LEU A 154 -3.38 3.46 10.16
C LEU A 154 -2.19 2.89 10.95
N ASP A 155 -2.45 2.29 12.11
CA ASP A 155 -1.39 1.69 12.93
C ASP A 155 -0.72 0.51 12.22
N GLU A 156 -1.37 -0.05 11.20
CA GLU A 156 -0.93 -1.13 10.32
C GLU A 156 -1.09 -0.72 8.84
N ALA A 157 -0.74 0.52 8.50
CA ALA A 157 -1.01 1.07 7.17
C ALA A 157 -0.31 0.27 6.06
N GLN A 158 0.92 -0.20 6.27
CA GLN A 158 1.60 -1.08 5.31
C GLN A 158 0.74 -2.32 5.03
N PHE A 159 0.19 -2.99 6.06
CA PHE A 159 -0.70 -4.14 5.86
C PHE A 159 -1.96 -3.75 5.08
N THR A 160 -2.61 -2.64 5.45
CA THR A 160 -3.85 -2.18 4.78
C THR A 160 -3.62 -1.89 3.29
N ILE A 161 -2.51 -1.20 2.97
CA ILE A 161 -2.11 -0.88 1.59
C ILE A 161 -1.60 -2.14 0.86
N MET A 162 -0.87 -3.02 1.53
CA MET A 162 -0.49 -4.33 0.98
C MET A 162 -1.70 -5.19 0.63
N GLY A 163 -2.81 -5.04 1.33
CA GLY A 163 -4.06 -5.74 1.04
C GLY A 163 -4.51 -5.57 -0.41
N PHE A 164 -4.32 -4.38 -1.02
CA PHE A 164 -4.63 -4.21 -2.43
C PHE A 164 -3.49 -4.69 -3.34
N ILE A 165 -2.22 -4.46 -2.99
CA ILE A 165 -1.06 -4.86 -3.81
C ILE A 165 -0.87 -6.40 -3.89
N LYS A 166 -0.97 -7.09 -2.76
CA LYS A 166 -0.83 -8.55 -2.66
C LYS A 166 -2.18 -9.28 -2.72
N GLY A 167 -3.28 -8.53 -2.63
CA GLY A 167 -4.63 -9.04 -2.80
C GLY A 167 -4.91 -9.51 -4.23
N PRO A 168 -6.05 -10.15 -4.45
CA PRO A 168 -6.38 -10.73 -5.75
C PRO A 168 -6.65 -9.68 -6.84
N VAL A 169 -6.84 -8.41 -6.48
CA VAL A 169 -7.09 -7.30 -7.41
C VAL A 169 -5.89 -6.98 -8.31
N CYS A 170 -4.67 -7.07 -7.79
CA CYS A 170 -3.45 -6.72 -8.52
C CYS A 170 -2.88 -7.91 -9.32
N ARG A 171 -3.74 -8.79 -9.84
CA ARG A 171 -3.32 -9.85 -10.76
C ARG A 171 -3.41 -9.36 -12.21
N GLY A 172 -2.26 -8.96 -12.77
CA GLY A 172 -2.12 -8.56 -14.17
C GLY A 172 -1.94 -7.04 -14.36
N GLN A 173 -1.31 -6.67 -15.47
CA GLN A 173 -0.89 -5.29 -15.79
C GLN A 173 -2.04 -4.27 -15.69
N GLN A 174 -3.21 -4.58 -16.26
CA GLN A 174 -4.38 -3.67 -16.31
C GLN A 174 -4.84 -3.16 -14.93
N ALA A 175 -4.58 -3.92 -13.86
CA ALA A 175 -4.95 -3.53 -12.49
C ALA A 175 -3.91 -2.62 -11.82
N LEU A 176 -2.67 -2.59 -12.31
CA LEU A 176 -1.56 -1.80 -11.77
C LEU A 176 -1.23 -0.58 -12.61
N ASP A 177 -1.70 -0.48 -13.86
CA ASP A 177 -1.60 0.70 -14.74
C ASP A 177 -2.38 1.93 -14.23
N VAL A 178 -2.77 1.94 -12.96
CA VAL A 178 -3.38 3.04 -12.21
C VAL A 178 -2.37 3.85 -11.41
N ILE A 179 -1.21 3.30 -11.11
CA ILE A 179 -0.21 3.91 -10.21
C ILE A 179 1.10 4.11 -10.95
N ASP A 180 1.83 5.15 -10.56
CA ASP A 180 3.22 5.34 -10.99
C ASP A 180 4.14 4.25 -10.43
N ASP A 181 5.28 4.06 -11.08
CA ASP A 181 6.25 3.04 -10.68
C ASP A 181 6.90 3.30 -9.33
N TYR A 182 6.91 4.56 -8.89
CA TYR A 182 7.55 4.96 -7.65
C TYR A 182 6.89 6.22 -7.07
N PHE A 183 6.28 6.08 -5.89
CA PHE A 183 5.66 7.19 -5.17
C PHE A 183 5.68 6.98 -3.65
N TRP A 184 5.57 8.09 -2.92
CA TRP A 184 5.45 8.08 -1.46
C TRP A 184 4.00 8.27 -1.02
N VAL A 185 3.65 7.62 0.09
CA VAL A 185 2.34 7.73 0.72
C VAL A 185 2.51 8.29 2.13
N PHE A 186 1.77 9.34 2.41
CA PHE A 186 1.64 9.96 3.73
C PHE A 186 0.19 9.84 4.22
N PHE A 187 -0.02 10.07 5.51
CA PHE A 187 -1.35 9.97 6.12
C PHE A 187 -1.71 11.23 6.87
N ASN A 188 -3.00 11.58 6.89
CA ASN A 188 -3.49 12.67 7.72
C ASN A 188 -3.30 12.33 9.21
N ASP A 189 -3.00 13.34 10.01
CA ASP A 189 -2.93 13.16 11.46
C ASP A 189 -4.30 12.74 12.03
N PRO A 190 -4.42 11.55 12.66
CA PRO A 190 -5.68 11.04 13.18
C PRO A 190 -6.20 11.86 14.38
N SER A 191 -5.38 12.71 14.99
CA SER A 191 -5.79 13.61 16.07
C SER A 191 -6.66 14.77 15.58
N LEU A 192 -6.59 15.09 14.27
CA LEU A 192 -7.38 16.14 13.64
C LEU A 192 -8.79 15.70 13.26
N VAL A 193 -9.11 14.41 13.47
CA VAL A 193 -10.41 13.83 13.13
C VAL A 193 -11.38 14.03 14.31
N ASP A 194 -12.35 14.93 14.16
CA ASP A 194 -13.51 15.00 15.06
C ASP A 194 -14.46 13.83 14.73
N ASN A 195 -14.64 12.92 15.69
CA ASN A 195 -15.51 11.76 15.52
C ASN A 195 -16.94 12.13 15.16
N THR A 196 -17.51 13.17 15.77
CA THR A 196 -18.93 13.52 15.63
C THR A 196 -19.17 14.15 14.27
N GLU A 197 -18.39 15.18 13.94
CA GLU A 197 -18.54 15.93 12.68
C GLU A 197 -18.20 15.03 11.49
N GLN A 198 -17.11 14.26 11.57
CA GLN A 198 -16.74 13.34 10.50
C GLN A 198 -17.77 12.22 10.31
N SER A 199 -18.33 11.66 11.39
CA SER A 199 -19.37 10.63 11.28
C SER A 199 -20.64 11.19 10.65
N GLN A 200 -21.08 12.38 11.05
CA GLN A 200 -22.24 13.05 10.45
C GLN A 200 -22.02 13.38 8.98
N PHE A 201 -20.84 13.89 8.63
CA PHE A 201 -20.45 14.20 7.26
C PHE A 201 -20.44 12.95 6.38
N LEU A 202 -19.85 11.85 6.84
CA LEU A 202 -19.81 10.57 6.12
C LEU A 202 -21.20 9.95 5.99
N ALA A 203 -22.03 10.00 7.04
CA ALA A 203 -23.40 9.52 6.98
C ALA A 203 -24.22 10.31 5.94
N ALA A 204 -24.11 11.64 5.94
CA ALA A 204 -24.80 12.52 4.99
C ALA A 204 -24.35 12.30 3.53
N ASN A 205 -23.09 11.90 3.32
CA ASN A 205 -22.50 11.66 2.01
C ASN A 205 -22.39 10.17 1.63
N SER A 206 -22.91 9.25 2.43
CA SER A 206 -22.76 7.80 2.22
C SER A 206 -23.23 7.33 0.83
N ARG A 207 -24.28 7.97 0.29
CA ARG A 207 -24.78 7.72 -1.09
C ARG A 207 -23.84 8.20 -2.18
N ASN A 208 -23.06 9.26 -1.92
CA ASN A 208 -22.05 9.75 -2.84
C ASN A 208 -20.79 8.86 -2.83
N LEU A 209 -20.58 8.10 -1.74
CA LEU A 209 -19.45 7.20 -1.51
C LEU A 209 -19.77 5.73 -1.80
N GLN A 210 -20.76 5.47 -2.66
CA GLN A 210 -21.11 4.10 -3.06
C GLN A 210 -19.96 3.46 -3.85
N LEU A 211 -19.63 2.22 -3.48
CA LEU A 211 -18.56 1.45 -4.12
C LEU A 211 -19.13 0.50 -5.18
N PRO A 212 -18.37 0.21 -6.27
CA PRO A 212 -18.79 -0.71 -7.33
C PRO A 212 -19.23 -2.10 -6.88
N ALA A 213 -18.77 -2.58 -5.72
CA ALA A 213 -19.11 -3.89 -5.18
C ALA A 213 -20.60 -4.04 -4.78
N GLU A 214 -21.32 -2.93 -4.66
CA GLU A 214 -22.79 -2.89 -4.49
C GLU A 214 -23.54 -3.43 -5.71
N LEU A 215 -22.97 -3.26 -6.91
CA LEU A 215 -23.62 -3.61 -8.16
C LEU A 215 -23.43 -5.09 -8.49
N GLU A 216 -24.47 -5.71 -9.04
CA GLU A 216 -24.35 -7.04 -9.64
C GLU A 216 -23.35 -7.03 -10.81
N SER A 217 -22.70 -8.17 -11.05
CA SER A 217 -21.68 -8.31 -12.09
C SER A 217 -22.16 -7.82 -13.47
N ASN A 218 -23.44 -8.00 -13.81
CA ASN A 218 -24.01 -7.69 -15.14
C ASN A 218 -24.39 -6.21 -15.38
N ALA A 219 -24.11 -5.31 -14.42
CA ALA A 219 -24.51 -3.90 -14.52
C ALA A 219 -23.71 -3.11 -15.62
N PRO A 220 -24.35 -2.20 -16.39
CA PRO A 220 -23.70 -1.47 -17.49
C PRO A 220 -22.56 -0.52 -17.03
N VAL A 221 -21.32 -0.80 -17.43
CA VAL A 221 -20.10 -0.12 -16.92
C VAL A 221 -20.13 1.41 -17.07
N LEU A 222 -20.43 1.94 -18.27
CA LEU A 222 -20.35 3.38 -18.54
C LEU A 222 -21.36 4.22 -17.77
N ARG A 223 -22.62 3.74 -17.67
CA ARG A 223 -23.69 4.44 -16.94
C ARG A 223 -23.35 4.56 -15.45
N HIS A 224 -22.82 3.49 -14.86
CA HIS A 224 -22.45 3.48 -13.46
C HIS A 224 -21.19 4.28 -13.18
N TRP A 225 -20.21 4.27 -14.09
CA TRP A 225 -19.05 5.13 -13.98
C TRP A 225 -19.41 6.61 -13.94
N LEU A 226 -20.33 7.07 -14.82
CA LEU A 226 -20.83 8.45 -14.78
C LEU A 226 -21.53 8.79 -13.46
N SER A 227 -22.32 7.86 -12.90
CA SER A 227 -22.97 8.09 -11.60
C SER A 227 -21.96 8.15 -10.45
N PHE A 228 -20.91 7.31 -10.47
CA PHE A 228 -19.83 7.39 -9.48
C PHE A 228 -19.07 8.70 -9.61
N ALA A 229 -18.70 9.12 -10.82
CA ALA A 229 -18.04 10.41 -11.07
C ALA A 229 -18.88 11.60 -10.56
N GLU A 230 -20.21 11.54 -10.69
CA GLU A 230 -21.09 12.56 -10.14
C GLU A 230 -21.17 12.52 -8.60
N GLY A 231 -21.24 11.33 -8.01
CA GLY A 231 -21.17 11.12 -6.56
C GLY A 231 -19.88 11.68 -5.98
N GLU A 232 -18.74 11.32 -6.55
CA GLU A 232 -17.41 11.82 -6.16
C GLU A 232 -17.34 13.35 -6.21
N ARG A 233 -17.79 13.96 -7.32
CA ARG A 233 -17.79 15.43 -7.44
C ARG A 233 -18.64 16.08 -6.35
N ARG A 234 -19.80 15.52 -6.02
CA ARG A 234 -20.66 16.03 -4.94
C ARG A 234 -20.00 15.88 -3.57
N TYR A 235 -19.34 14.75 -3.32
CA TYR A 235 -18.59 14.51 -2.08
C TYR A 235 -17.42 15.49 -1.92
N LEU A 236 -16.62 15.68 -2.97
CA LEU A 236 -15.49 16.62 -2.98
C LEU A 236 -15.96 18.07 -2.80
N ALA A 237 -17.05 18.45 -3.47
CA ALA A 237 -17.67 19.76 -3.26
C ALA A 237 -18.18 19.96 -1.82
N ALA A 238 -18.79 18.94 -1.22
CA ALA A 238 -19.21 18.97 0.18
C ALA A 238 -18.01 19.07 1.14
N ARG A 239 -16.91 18.37 0.85
CA ARG A 239 -15.67 18.42 1.62
C ARG A 239 -15.03 19.81 1.54
N ALA A 240 -14.94 20.39 0.34
CA ALA A 240 -14.43 21.75 0.15
C ALA A 240 -15.30 22.78 0.88
N ALA A 241 -16.62 22.61 0.88
CA ALA A 241 -17.55 23.47 1.61
C ALA A 241 -17.37 23.35 3.13
N LEU A 242 -17.14 22.14 3.65
CA LEU A 242 -16.88 21.89 5.07
C LEU A 242 -15.60 22.60 5.52
N VAL A 243 -14.49 22.41 4.79
CA VAL A 243 -13.20 23.07 5.06
C VAL A 243 -13.34 24.59 5.04
N LYS A 244 -14.15 25.13 4.13
CA LYS A 244 -14.45 26.57 4.08
C LYS A 244 -15.29 27.04 5.27
N ALA A 245 -16.25 26.24 5.72
CA ALA A 245 -17.21 26.56 6.78
C ALA A 245 -16.64 26.47 8.20
N GLU A 246 -15.82 25.46 8.50
CA GLU A 246 -15.10 25.28 9.78
C GLU A 246 -14.07 26.40 10.03
N GLY A 247 -13.82 27.21 9.00
CA GLY A 247 -12.86 28.29 9.02
C GLY A 247 -11.46 27.71 8.86
N ILE A 248 -10.83 28.05 7.73
CA ILE A 248 -9.45 27.70 7.37
C ILE A 248 -8.45 28.01 8.50
N ARG A 249 -8.79 28.84 9.50
CA ARG A 249 -7.94 29.24 10.63
C ARG A 249 -7.68 28.16 11.69
N THR A 250 -8.52 27.13 11.81
CA THR A 250 -8.44 26.13 12.91
C THR A 250 -7.50 24.96 12.61
N LEU A 251 -7.20 24.66 11.34
CA LEU A 251 -6.34 23.53 10.98
C LEU A 251 -4.85 23.82 11.28
N PRO A 252 -3.97 22.83 11.46
CA PRO A 252 -2.52 23.03 11.40
C PRO A 252 -2.04 23.51 10.02
N GLN A 253 -0.86 24.14 9.95
CA GLN A 253 -0.26 24.59 8.68
C GLN A 253 0.64 23.51 8.06
N GLY A 254 0.53 23.34 6.73
CA GLY A 254 1.45 22.54 5.91
C GLY A 254 1.67 21.11 6.42
N ALA A 255 2.94 20.72 6.56
CA ALA A 255 3.37 19.38 6.99
C ALA A 255 2.83 18.94 8.37
N ARG A 256 2.29 19.86 9.19
CA ARG A 256 1.65 19.50 10.48
C ARG A 256 0.31 18.80 10.32
N LEU A 257 -0.26 18.79 9.12
CA LEU A 257 -1.43 17.97 8.79
C LEU A 257 -1.10 16.49 8.64
N ILE A 258 0.20 16.16 8.53
CA ILE A 258 0.69 14.81 8.31
C ILE A 258 1.01 14.13 9.64
N TRP A 259 0.52 12.91 9.77
CA TRP A 259 0.84 12.03 10.87
C TRP A 259 2.32 11.66 10.85
N ASP A 260 2.96 11.71 12.01
CA ASP A 260 4.38 11.42 12.20
C ASP A 260 4.64 10.09 12.88
N GLY A 261 3.65 9.21 12.93
CA GLY A 261 3.79 7.94 13.63
C GLY A 261 3.76 8.10 15.15
N ASP A 262 3.17 9.17 15.70
CA ASP A 262 3.16 9.45 17.15
C ASP A 262 4.58 9.62 17.72
N SER A 263 5.50 10.16 16.91
CA SER A 263 6.92 10.28 17.27
C SER A 263 7.15 11.08 18.56
N GLU A 264 6.30 12.08 18.84
CA GLU A 264 6.35 12.89 20.05
C GLU A 264 5.87 12.14 21.31
N GLN A 265 5.18 11.00 21.16
CA GLN A 265 4.57 10.24 22.26
C GLN A 265 5.44 9.05 22.73
N GLY A 266 6.67 8.93 22.21
CA GLY A 266 7.66 7.92 22.64
C GLY A 266 7.46 6.51 22.08
N HIS A 267 6.46 6.30 21.22
CA HIS A 267 6.18 5.02 20.55
C HIS A 267 6.02 5.24 19.04
N PRO A 268 7.13 5.46 18.30
CA PRO A 268 7.07 5.71 16.88
C PRO A 268 6.46 4.52 16.12
N ASN A 269 5.48 4.81 15.27
CA ASN A 269 4.90 3.85 14.36
C ASN A 269 5.55 3.97 12.96
N PRO A 270 6.25 2.91 12.47
CA PRO A 270 6.93 2.94 11.17
C PRO A 270 5.99 3.06 9.97
N ASN A 271 4.67 2.92 10.17
CA ASN A 271 3.66 3.14 9.14
C ASN A 271 3.36 4.63 8.86
N ALA A 272 4.08 5.57 9.49
CA ALA A 272 3.90 7.02 9.29
C ALA A 272 4.02 7.46 7.83
N ALA A 273 4.88 6.78 7.06
CA ALA A 273 4.98 6.96 5.62
C ALA A 273 5.44 5.66 4.96
N LEU A 274 4.97 5.45 3.73
CA LEU A 274 5.27 4.26 2.94
C LEU A 274 5.86 4.65 1.59
N THR A 275 6.65 3.76 1.03
CA THR A 275 7.07 3.80 -0.38
C THR A 275 6.37 2.67 -1.12
N VAL A 276 5.78 3.00 -2.27
CA VAL A 276 5.19 2.02 -3.18
C VAL A 276 6.04 1.95 -4.44
N PHE A 277 6.44 0.74 -4.80
CA PHE A 277 7.08 0.44 -6.08
C PHE A 277 6.16 -0.43 -6.93
N ARG A 278 5.94 -0.09 -8.19
CA ARG A 278 5.32 -0.98 -9.18
C ARG A 278 6.43 -1.60 -10.01
N HIS A 279 6.39 -2.92 -10.17
CA HIS A 279 7.28 -3.71 -11.02
C HIS A 279 6.45 -4.27 -12.18
N PHE A 280 6.01 -3.41 -13.08
CA PHE A 280 5.12 -3.72 -14.21
C PHE A 280 3.75 -4.33 -13.81
N ASP A 281 3.68 -5.64 -13.63
CA ASP A 281 2.48 -6.41 -13.28
C ASP A 281 2.56 -7.03 -11.86
N SER A 282 3.39 -6.43 -11.01
CA SER A 282 3.41 -6.63 -9.56
C SER A 282 3.80 -5.33 -8.85
N ALA A 283 3.75 -5.29 -7.53
CA ALA A 283 4.14 -4.11 -6.77
C ALA A 283 4.59 -4.49 -5.36
N SER A 284 5.16 -3.53 -4.63
CA SER A 284 5.68 -3.67 -3.28
C SER A 284 5.38 -2.43 -2.47
N VAL A 285 5.14 -2.61 -1.18
CA VAL A 285 4.83 -1.54 -0.23
C VAL A 285 5.77 -1.71 0.93
N GLU A 286 6.63 -0.73 1.14
CA GLU A 286 7.66 -0.76 2.16
C GLU A 286 7.47 0.42 3.11
N GLN A 287 7.74 0.19 4.40
CA GLN A 287 7.78 1.27 5.39
C GLN A 287 9.00 2.16 5.14
N GLY A 288 8.81 3.47 5.26
CA GLY A 288 9.87 4.46 5.04
C GLY A 288 9.77 5.17 3.69
N LEU A 289 10.64 6.17 3.51
CA LEU A 289 10.80 6.95 2.28
C LEU A 289 12.09 6.49 1.58
N ILE A 290 12.00 5.43 0.78
CA ILE A 290 13.12 4.74 0.16
C ILE A 290 13.44 5.39 -1.19
N GLY A 291 14.69 5.77 -1.43
CA GLY A 291 15.12 6.39 -2.68
C GLY A 291 15.11 7.93 -2.65
N ASP A 292 15.28 8.53 -3.83
CA ASP A 292 15.25 9.98 -4.05
C ASP A 292 13.81 10.50 -4.17
N ASN A 293 13.60 11.78 -4.45
CA ASN A 293 12.25 12.34 -4.53
C ASN A 293 11.45 11.70 -5.68
N PRO A 294 10.27 11.08 -5.41
CA PRO A 294 9.43 10.51 -6.46
C PRO A 294 8.75 11.60 -7.30
N GLN A 295 8.30 11.21 -8.50
CA GLN A 295 7.50 12.08 -9.37
C GLN A 295 6.19 12.47 -8.69
N THR A 296 5.51 11.51 -8.05
CA THR A 296 4.22 11.69 -7.39
C THR A 296 4.25 11.29 -5.92
N ALA A 297 3.30 11.82 -5.15
CA ALA A 297 3.12 11.48 -3.75
C ALA A 297 1.65 11.65 -3.35
N TRP A 298 1.18 10.84 -2.41
CA TRP A 298 -0.21 10.80 -1.98
C TRP A 298 -0.35 11.15 -0.50
N ILE A 299 -1.46 11.79 -0.15
CA ILE A 299 -1.91 11.94 1.24
C ILE A 299 -3.22 11.17 1.40
N ILE A 300 -3.23 10.19 2.30
CA ILE A 300 -4.39 9.33 2.55
C ILE A 300 -5.01 9.64 3.92
N GLY A 301 -6.21 10.23 3.89
CA GLY A 301 -7.07 10.37 5.05
C GLY A 301 -7.98 9.16 5.26
N TYR A 302 -8.70 9.14 6.39
CA TYR A 302 -9.57 8.02 6.77
C TYR A 302 -10.57 7.57 5.71
N PRO A 303 -11.40 8.46 5.10
CA PRO A 303 -12.41 8.00 4.13
C PRO A 303 -11.76 7.37 2.89
N LEU A 304 -10.63 7.90 2.45
CA LEU A 304 -9.88 7.37 1.32
C LEU A 304 -9.29 5.99 1.64
N LEU A 305 -8.69 5.82 2.82
CA LEU A 305 -8.11 4.55 3.26
C LEU A 305 -9.16 3.43 3.34
N GLU A 306 -10.32 3.71 3.94
CA GLU A 306 -11.39 2.70 4.08
C GLU A 306 -12.01 2.35 2.72
N ARG A 307 -12.15 3.33 1.81
CA ARG A 307 -12.64 3.10 0.45
C ARG A 307 -11.66 2.27 -0.38
N LEU A 308 -10.36 2.53 -0.27
CA LEU A 308 -9.33 1.71 -0.93
C LEU A 308 -9.45 0.25 -0.48
N HIS A 309 -9.56 0.00 0.84
CA HIS A 309 -9.73 -1.36 1.37
C HIS A 309 -10.99 -2.06 0.84
N TYR A 310 -12.15 -1.41 0.91
CA TYR A 310 -13.40 -2.06 0.46
C TYR A 310 -13.52 -2.18 -1.05
N LEU A 311 -12.92 -1.26 -1.82
CA LEU A 311 -12.91 -1.36 -3.28
C LEU A 311 -12.01 -2.49 -3.78
N LEU A 312 -10.81 -2.61 -3.20
CA LEU A 312 -9.71 -3.38 -3.76
C LEU A 312 -9.44 -4.69 -2.99
N VAL A 313 -9.94 -4.81 -1.77
CA VAL A 313 -9.67 -5.97 -0.89
C VAL A 313 -10.96 -6.67 -0.52
N ALA A 314 -11.80 -6.07 0.34
CA ALA A 314 -12.99 -6.75 0.85
C ALA A 314 -14.07 -6.93 -0.22
N GLY A 315 -14.28 -5.93 -1.09
CA GLY A 315 -15.30 -5.96 -2.14
C GLY A 315 -14.80 -6.48 -3.49
N TYR A 316 -13.49 -6.71 -3.62
CA TYR A 316 -12.94 -7.22 -4.87
C TYR A 316 -13.31 -8.69 -5.08
N ASP A 317 -13.68 -9.02 -6.30
CA ASP A 317 -14.23 -10.30 -6.64
C ASP A 317 -13.45 -10.92 -7.79
N VAL A 318 -12.62 -11.90 -7.44
CA VAL A 318 -11.71 -12.59 -8.37
C VAL A 318 -12.47 -13.39 -9.44
N TYR A 319 -13.65 -13.88 -9.09
CA TYR A 319 -14.51 -14.63 -10.01
C TYR A 319 -15.52 -13.70 -10.71
N GLY A 320 -15.44 -12.39 -10.45
CA GLY A 320 -16.31 -11.38 -11.04
C GLY A 320 -16.06 -11.27 -12.54
N ASN A 321 -17.08 -10.86 -13.29
CA ASN A 321 -16.92 -10.67 -14.73
C ASN A 321 -16.00 -9.47 -15.04
N ILE A 322 -15.60 -9.34 -16.32
CA ILE A 322 -14.74 -8.24 -16.81
C ILE A 322 -15.34 -6.86 -16.46
N GLY A 323 -16.68 -6.74 -16.44
CA GLY A 323 -17.35 -5.51 -16.04
C GLY A 323 -17.08 -5.09 -14.60
N HIS A 324 -17.00 -6.04 -13.66
CA HIS A 324 -16.60 -5.77 -12.27
C HIS A 324 -15.17 -5.26 -12.18
N GLN A 325 -14.23 -5.97 -12.82
CA GLN A 325 -12.81 -5.61 -12.80
C GLN A 325 -12.57 -4.21 -13.40
N LEU A 326 -13.23 -3.91 -14.52
CA LEU A 326 -13.16 -2.61 -15.18
C LEU A 326 -13.75 -1.48 -14.32
N ARG A 327 -14.85 -1.71 -13.60
CA ARG A 327 -15.43 -0.71 -12.69
C ARG A 327 -14.52 -0.43 -11.50
N SER A 328 -13.95 -1.46 -10.87
CA SER A 328 -12.98 -1.28 -9.78
C SER A 328 -11.77 -0.49 -10.25
N ARG A 329 -11.24 -0.80 -11.44
CA ARG A 329 -10.14 -0.07 -12.08
C ARG A 329 -10.48 1.40 -12.34
N LEU A 330 -11.66 1.69 -12.88
CA LEU A 330 -12.08 3.07 -13.16
C LEU A 330 -12.36 3.87 -11.88
N TYR A 331 -12.88 3.22 -10.84
CA TYR A 331 -13.12 3.88 -9.56
C TYR A 331 -11.82 4.19 -8.82
N MET A 332 -10.79 3.35 -9.01
CA MET A 332 -9.47 3.59 -8.44
C MET A 332 -8.88 4.93 -8.93
N ASP A 333 -9.07 5.32 -10.20
CA ASP A 333 -8.59 6.62 -10.70
C ASP A 333 -9.08 7.79 -9.84
N PHE A 334 -10.34 7.76 -9.38
CA PHE A 334 -10.88 8.76 -8.48
C PHE A 334 -10.16 8.78 -7.12
N LEU A 335 -9.91 7.60 -6.54
CA LEU A 335 -9.21 7.46 -5.26
C LEU A 335 -7.75 7.93 -5.33
N ARG A 336 -7.05 7.58 -6.41
CA ARG A 336 -5.69 8.07 -6.68
C ARG A 336 -5.69 9.59 -6.79
N ILE A 337 -6.52 10.14 -7.66
CA ILE A 337 -6.59 11.59 -7.89
C ILE A 337 -6.92 12.30 -6.57
N GLU A 338 -7.83 11.76 -5.74
CA GLU A 338 -8.12 12.32 -4.41
C GLU A 338 -6.87 12.37 -3.51
N GLY A 339 -6.07 11.30 -3.48
CA GLY A 339 -4.83 11.24 -2.68
C GLY A 339 -3.72 12.17 -3.20
N GLU A 340 -3.57 12.26 -4.52
CA GLU A 340 -2.62 13.16 -5.19
C GLU A 340 -3.00 14.63 -5.00
N GLN A 341 -4.28 14.97 -5.16
CA GLN A 341 -4.78 16.32 -4.94
C GLN A 341 -4.68 16.75 -3.49
N ALA A 342 -4.89 15.83 -2.55
CA ALA A 342 -4.62 16.08 -1.14
C ALA A 342 -3.14 16.44 -0.91
N PHE A 343 -2.20 15.75 -1.57
CA PHE A 343 -0.78 16.12 -1.53
C PHE A 343 -0.52 17.51 -2.13
N LEU A 344 -1.00 17.76 -3.35
CA LEU A 344 -0.78 19.02 -4.06
C LEU A 344 -1.38 20.22 -3.33
N SER A 345 -2.44 20.02 -2.55
CA SER A 345 -3.03 21.08 -1.71
C SER A 345 -2.09 21.65 -0.64
N LEU A 346 -0.95 21.01 -0.36
CA LEU A 346 0.10 21.56 0.50
C LEU A 346 1.02 22.56 -0.22
N LEU A 347 0.93 22.66 -1.55
CA LEU A 347 1.69 23.61 -2.37
C LEU A 347 0.92 24.92 -2.58
N PRO A 348 1.61 26.04 -2.84
CA PRO A 348 0.98 27.27 -3.34
C PRO A 348 0.26 27.02 -4.66
N ASP A 349 -0.85 27.73 -4.92
CA ASP A 349 -1.70 27.54 -6.11
C ASP A 349 -0.92 27.50 -7.43
N ASP A 350 0.04 28.40 -7.64
CA ASP A 350 0.88 28.42 -8.86
C ASP A 350 1.74 27.15 -9.00
N SER A 351 2.32 26.69 -7.87
CA SER A 351 3.11 25.45 -7.84
C SER A 351 2.22 24.22 -7.97
N HIS A 352 1.05 24.20 -7.31
CA HIS A 352 0.03 23.17 -7.47
C HIS A 352 -0.30 23.02 -8.95
N ALA A 353 -0.74 24.09 -9.61
CA ALA A 353 -1.17 24.04 -11.01
C ALA A 353 -0.06 23.56 -11.96
N ALA A 354 1.19 23.99 -11.75
CA ALA A 354 2.32 23.57 -12.57
C ALA A 354 2.67 22.09 -12.37
N ILE A 355 2.69 21.60 -11.13
CA ILE A 355 2.98 20.19 -10.81
C ILE A 355 1.82 19.28 -11.23
N GLU A 356 0.57 19.69 -11.02
CA GLU A 356 -0.62 19.00 -11.50
C GLU A 356 -0.58 18.83 -13.03
N HIS A 357 -0.30 19.91 -13.75
CA HIS A 357 -0.16 19.84 -15.20
C HIS A 357 0.95 18.86 -15.63
N LYS A 358 2.04 18.75 -14.87
CA LYS A 358 3.12 17.80 -15.12
C LYS A 358 2.69 16.34 -14.87
N TRP A 359 1.90 16.07 -13.84
CA TRP A 359 1.39 14.72 -13.49
C TRP A 359 0.31 14.22 -14.46
N TYR A 360 -0.44 15.14 -15.07
CA TYR A 360 -1.57 14.85 -15.96
C TYR A 360 -1.33 15.29 -17.42
N ARG A 361 -0.07 15.33 -17.87
CA ARG A 361 0.29 15.70 -19.25
C ARG A 361 -0.45 14.81 -20.24
N ASP A 362 -1.09 15.42 -21.23
CA ASP A 362 -1.87 14.74 -22.28
C ASP A 362 -2.97 13.81 -21.75
N ALA A 363 -3.42 13.96 -20.49
CA ALA A 363 -4.49 13.15 -19.95
C ALA A 363 -5.82 13.42 -20.68
N PRO A 364 -6.71 12.42 -20.77
CA PRO A 364 -8.04 12.61 -21.35
C PRO A 364 -8.80 13.76 -20.68
N ARG A 365 -9.62 14.48 -21.46
CA ARG A 365 -10.37 15.65 -20.97
C ARG A 365 -11.20 15.36 -19.71
N TRP A 366 -11.84 14.19 -19.64
CA TRP A 366 -12.63 13.83 -18.47
C TRP A 366 -11.79 13.73 -17.19
N THR A 367 -10.54 13.27 -17.31
CA THR A 367 -9.60 13.17 -16.19
C THR A 367 -9.21 14.57 -15.76
N LEU A 368 -8.86 15.45 -16.71
CA LEU A 368 -8.54 16.85 -16.43
C LEU A 368 -9.71 17.59 -15.76
N ASP A 369 -10.94 17.38 -16.24
CA ASP A 369 -12.15 17.96 -15.64
C ASP A 369 -12.36 17.47 -14.20
N TYR A 370 -12.08 16.20 -13.91
CA TYR A 370 -12.18 15.63 -12.56
C TYR A 370 -11.07 16.12 -11.63
N VAL A 371 -9.82 16.17 -12.13
CA VAL A 371 -8.65 16.72 -11.42
C VAL A 371 -8.93 18.16 -10.99
N ALA A 372 -9.37 19.01 -11.92
CA ALA A 372 -9.73 20.40 -11.64
C ALA A 372 -10.87 20.52 -10.61
N ALA A 373 -11.86 19.63 -10.66
CA ALA A 373 -12.95 19.59 -9.67
C ALA A 373 -12.52 19.06 -8.29
N SER A 374 -11.40 18.36 -8.21
CA SER A 374 -10.84 17.76 -6.99
C SER A 374 -9.88 18.70 -6.25
N HIS A 375 -9.54 19.83 -6.86
CA HIS A 375 -8.72 20.85 -6.25
C HIS A 375 -9.36 21.35 -4.93
N LEU A 376 -8.61 21.20 -3.84
CA LEU A 376 -8.98 21.74 -2.53
C LEU A 376 -8.20 23.06 -2.35
N PRO A 377 -8.86 24.23 -2.49
CA PRO A 377 -8.20 25.51 -2.31
C PRO A 377 -7.97 25.75 -0.81
N LEU A 378 -6.90 25.14 -0.27
CA LEU A 378 -6.44 25.43 1.09
C LEU A 378 -5.86 26.86 1.20
N GLY A 379 -5.66 27.55 0.06
CA GLY A 379 -5.32 28.96 -0.06
C GLY A 379 -3.94 29.32 0.50
N ASP A 380 -3.82 30.54 1.06
CA ASP A 380 -2.61 31.15 1.67
C ASP A 380 -1.99 30.40 2.88
N ARG A 381 -2.38 29.14 3.08
CA ARG A 381 -1.77 28.19 4.03
C ARG A 381 -0.76 27.25 3.39
N ALA A 382 -0.64 27.28 2.06
CA ALA A 382 0.63 26.94 1.44
C ALA A 382 1.71 27.67 2.24
N ASP A 383 2.60 26.88 2.83
CA ASP A 383 3.65 27.38 3.69
C ASP A 383 4.31 28.59 3.00
N LEU A 384 4.27 29.76 3.64
CA LEU A 384 4.69 31.02 3.02
C LEU A 384 6.15 30.96 2.52
N GLU A 385 6.96 30.04 3.04
CA GLU A 385 8.33 29.83 2.55
C GLU A 385 8.41 28.94 1.29
N LEU A 386 7.30 28.38 0.83
CA LEU A 386 7.13 27.78 -0.50
C LEU A 386 6.61 28.81 -1.51
N ALA A 387 5.88 29.82 -1.04
CA ALA A 387 5.41 30.90 -1.90
C ALA A 387 6.59 31.64 -2.55
N GLY A 388 6.49 31.90 -3.85
CA GLY A 388 7.52 32.57 -4.63
C GLY A 388 8.72 31.70 -5.03
N LEU A 389 8.77 30.42 -4.65
CA LEU A 389 9.74 29.48 -5.22
C LEU A 389 9.29 28.97 -6.60
N PRO A 390 10.23 28.63 -7.51
CA PRO A 390 9.89 27.88 -8.72
C PRO A 390 9.18 26.55 -8.37
N PRO A 391 8.19 26.09 -9.17
CA PRO A 391 7.35 24.94 -8.81
C PRO A 391 8.12 23.66 -8.42
N ASP A 392 9.13 23.25 -9.19
CA ASP A 392 9.92 22.05 -8.88
C ASP A 392 10.72 22.22 -7.57
N GLN A 393 11.17 23.43 -7.24
CA GLN A 393 11.87 23.72 -5.98
C GLN A 393 10.91 23.72 -4.79
N ALA A 394 9.69 24.27 -4.97
CA ALA A 394 8.64 24.21 -3.96
C ALA A 394 8.26 22.76 -3.64
N TYR A 395 8.09 21.93 -4.68
CA TYR A 395 7.84 20.50 -4.56
C TYR A 395 8.95 19.77 -3.81
N GLY A 396 10.21 19.96 -4.21
CA GLY A 396 11.36 19.35 -3.53
C GLY A 396 11.51 19.80 -2.08
N LYS A 397 11.26 21.08 -1.77
CA LYS A 397 11.30 21.62 -0.40
C LYS A 397 10.17 21.05 0.46
N LEU A 398 8.95 20.87 -0.10
CA LEU A 398 7.84 20.21 0.57
C LEU A 398 8.18 18.76 0.91
N LEU A 399 8.65 17.96 -0.06
CA LEU A 399 9.09 16.58 0.17
C LEU A 399 10.19 16.50 1.24
N GLY A 400 11.17 17.41 1.20
CA GLY A 400 12.21 17.48 2.22
C GLY A 400 11.68 17.79 3.63
N ARG A 401 10.62 18.60 3.76
CA ARG A 401 9.94 18.85 5.04
C ARG A 401 9.17 17.64 5.53
N LEU A 402 8.41 17.01 4.64
CA LEU A 402 7.66 15.79 4.96
C LEU A 402 8.62 14.69 5.42
N ARG A 403 9.73 14.48 4.69
CA ARG A 403 10.79 13.55 5.11
C ARG A 403 11.26 13.84 6.53
N ARG A 404 11.60 15.09 6.86
CA ARG A 404 11.99 15.47 8.24
C ARG A 404 10.88 15.28 9.27
N ARG A 405 9.61 15.47 8.90
CA ARG A 405 8.45 15.34 9.80
C ARG A 405 8.28 13.90 10.29
N VAL A 406 8.50 12.93 9.42
CA VAL A 406 8.28 11.50 9.70
C VAL A 406 9.56 10.74 10.05
N ASP A 407 10.76 11.31 9.79
CA ASP A 407 12.06 10.64 9.89
C ASP A 407 12.27 9.84 11.18
N SER A 408 11.90 10.42 12.32
CA SER A 408 12.05 9.81 13.65
C SER A 408 11.23 8.52 13.84
N ALA A 409 10.16 8.34 13.06
CA ALA A 409 9.33 7.15 13.14
C ALA A 409 9.69 6.06 12.12
N LEU A 410 10.41 6.42 11.05
CA LEU A 410 10.61 5.52 9.92
C LEU A 410 11.78 4.56 10.15
N PRO A 411 11.68 3.32 9.64
CA PRO A 411 12.84 2.47 9.52
C PRO A 411 13.74 2.99 8.39
N HIS A 412 15.06 2.81 8.56
CA HIS A 412 16.05 3.15 7.55
C HIS A 412 16.77 1.92 7.00
N SER A 413 16.26 0.71 7.20
CA SER A 413 16.94 -0.56 6.85
C SER A 413 17.41 -0.62 5.39
N PHE A 414 16.60 -0.11 4.47
CA PHE A 414 16.87 -0.08 3.03
C PHE A 414 17.87 0.99 2.59
N ASP A 415 18.30 1.88 3.48
CA ASP A 415 19.16 2.99 3.14
C ASP A 415 20.61 2.55 2.86
N LEU A 416 21.19 3.11 1.81
CA LEU A 416 22.62 2.95 1.50
C LEU A 416 23.52 3.54 2.60
N ARG A 417 23.02 4.45 3.44
CA ARG A 417 23.71 4.92 4.65
C ARG A 417 24.10 3.77 5.60
N ASN A 418 23.38 2.64 5.57
CA ASN A 418 23.70 1.45 6.36
C ASN A 418 24.81 0.57 5.76
N ILE A 419 25.40 0.98 4.64
CA ILE A 419 26.63 0.39 4.10
C ILE A 419 27.81 1.02 4.82
N GLN A 420 28.67 0.20 5.43
CA GLN A 420 29.74 0.67 6.32
C GLN A 420 30.87 1.39 5.56
N SER A 421 31.22 0.92 4.36
CA SER A 421 32.27 1.53 3.54
C SER A 421 31.74 2.77 2.82
N ASP A 422 32.34 3.93 3.11
CA ASP A 422 31.99 5.20 2.44
C ASP A 422 32.28 5.15 0.93
N ALA A 423 33.41 4.55 0.53
CA ALA A 423 33.76 4.37 -0.87
C ALA A 423 32.72 3.53 -1.63
N LEU A 424 32.26 2.43 -1.02
CA LEU A 424 31.20 1.61 -1.59
C LEU A 424 29.87 2.38 -1.64
N ARG A 425 29.54 3.12 -0.57
CA ARG A 425 28.33 3.94 -0.52
C ARG A 425 28.31 4.99 -1.65
N GLU A 426 29.41 5.68 -1.89
CA GLU A 426 29.55 6.64 -3.00
C GLU A 426 29.35 5.96 -4.36
N MET A 427 29.91 4.75 -4.55
CA MET A 427 29.75 4.00 -5.80
C MET A 427 28.30 3.57 -6.05
N LEU A 428 27.60 3.14 -4.99
CA LEU A 428 26.17 2.81 -5.06
C LEU A 428 25.29 4.05 -5.26
N GLN A 429 25.66 5.19 -4.67
CA GLN A 429 24.98 6.46 -4.94
C GLN A 429 25.15 6.92 -6.40
N ARG A 430 26.34 6.73 -6.99
CA ARG A 430 26.54 6.98 -8.42
C ARG A 430 25.71 6.05 -9.30
N LEU A 431 25.52 4.79 -8.88
CA LEU A 431 24.61 3.86 -9.55
C LEU A 431 23.16 4.33 -9.45
N ALA A 432 22.69 4.71 -8.25
CA ALA A 432 21.35 5.26 -8.04
C ALA A 432 21.11 6.57 -8.82
N GLY A 433 22.16 7.35 -9.07
CA GLY A 433 22.08 8.58 -9.86
C GLY A 433 21.96 8.37 -11.37
N VAL A 434 21.95 7.13 -11.87
CA VAL A 434 21.69 6.87 -13.29
C VAL A 434 20.21 7.13 -13.59
N SER A 435 19.95 7.91 -14.63
CA SER A 435 18.61 8.27 -15.08
C SER A 435 18.54 8.39 -16.60
N GLY A 436 17.33 8.34 -17.12
CA GLY A 436 17.00 8.57 -18.52
C GLY A 436 17.00 7.31 -19.37
N ARG A 437 17.04 7.53 -20.69
CA ARG A 437 16.64 6.56 -21.72
C ARG A 437 17.35 5.22 -21.68
N SER A 438 18.55 5.15 -21.10
CA SER A 438 19.29 3.90 -20.99
C SER A 438 18.61 2.89 -20.06
N LEU A 439 17.84 3.37 -19.08
CA LEU A 439 17.12 2.53 -18.14
C LEU A 439 15.94 1.79 -18.77
N GLN A 440 15.40 2.22 -19.91
CA GLN A 440 14.28 1.53 -20.57
C GLN A 440 14.61 0.06 -20.94
N TRP A 441 15.89 -0.28 -21.06
CA TRP A 441 16.37 -1.62 -21.40
C TRP A 441 16.48 -2.52 -20.15
N LEU A 442 16.60 -1.92 -18.96
CA LEU A 442 16.69 -2.66 -17.72
C LEU A 442 15.35 -3.28 -17.34
N PRO A 443 15.37 -4.46 -16.72
CA PRO A 443 14.18 -5.00 -16.08
C PRO A 443 13.74 -4.13 -14.89
N GLN A 444 12.50 -4.35 -14.43
CA GLN A 444 11.89 -3.55 -13.36
C GLN A 444 12.51 -3.83 -11.99
N LEU A 445 12.80 -5.10 -11.68
CA LEU A 445 13.40 -5.50 -10.41
C LEU A 445 14.58 -6.46 -10.61
N VAL A 446 15.76 -6.06 -10.15
CA VAL A 446 16.96 -6.90 -10.11
C VAL A 446 17.44 -7.08 -8.67
N LEU A 447 17.70 -8.33 -8.28
CA LEU A 447 18.39 -8.63 -7.03
C LEU A 447 19.88 -8.80 -7.30
N VAL A 448 20.70 -7.99 -6.64
CA VAL A 448 22.16 -7.99 -6.82
C VAL A 448 22.81 -8.53 -5.56
N ARG A 449 23.60 -9.59 -5.72
CA ARG A 449 24.55 -10.06 -4.70
C ARG A 449 25.87 -9.33 -4.91
N LEU A 450 26.15 -8.35 -4.06
CA LEU A 450 27.38 -7.57 -4.09
C LEU A 450 28.42 -8.19 -3.13
N SER A 451 29.61 -8.52 -3.63
CA SER A 451 30.75 -8.89 -2.78
C SER A 451 31.58 -7.64 -2.46
N PRO A 452 31.53 -7.11 -1.23
CA PRO A 452 32.45 -6.04 -0.83
C PRO A 452 33.91 -6.55 -0.81
N LYS A 453 34.89 -5.64 -0.81
CA LYS A 453 36.31 -6.02 -0.66
C LYS A 453 36.57 -6.80 0.62
N ASP A 454 35.91 -6.37 1.70
CA ASP A 454 36.00 -6.95 3.03
C ASP A 454 34.60 -7.17 3.59
N GLY A 455 34.37 -8.34 4.20
CA GLY A 455 33.12 -8.68 4.89
C GLY A 455 32.17 -9.57 4.10
N GLU A 456 30.96 -9.71 4.63
CA GLU A 456 29.92 -10.57 4.05
C GLU A 456 29.25 -9.92 2.83
N PRO A 457 28.71 -10.74 1.90
CA PRO A 457 27.94 -10.24 0.77
C PRO A 457 26.79 -9.32 1.21
N VAL A 458 26.58 -8.26 0.43
CA VAL A 458 25.47 -7.32 0.59
C VAL A 458 24.47 -7.58 -0.51
N TRP A 459 23.20 -7.75 -0.15
CA TRP A 459 22.12 -7.82 -1.12
C TRP A 459 21.56 -6.43 -1.40
N LEU A 460 21.29 -6.14 -2.66
CA LEU A 460 20.68 -4.90 -3.13
C LEU A 460 19.48 -5.22 -4.03
N SER A 461 18.48 -4.35 -3.99
CA SER A 461 17.39 -4.30 -4.96
C SER A 461 17.60 -3.09 -5.86
N LEU A 462 17.70 -3.34 -7.17
CA LEU A 462 17.71 -2.32 -8.21
C LEU A 462 16.31 -2.26 -8.82
N LEU A 463 15.71 -1.09 -8.73
CA LEU A 463 14.32 -0.81 -9.06
C LEU A 463 14.29 0.22 -10.17
N ASN A 464 13.94 -0.20 -11.38
CA ASN A 464 13.82 0.69 -12.53
C ASN A 464 12.45 1.35 -12.51
N ASN A 465 12.42 2.67 -12.29
CA ASN A 465 11.18 3.44 -12.18
C ASN A 465 10.86 4.03 -13.56
N SER A 466 9.89 3.45 -14.25
CA SER A 466 9.45 3.93 -15.56
C SER A 466 8.65 5.21 -15.44
N ALA A 467 9.06 6.25 -16.15
CA ALA A 467 8.31 7.49 -16.19
C ALA A 467 7.22 7.46 -17.26
N HIS A 468 6.09 8.08 -16.92
CA HIS A 468 4.93 8.20 -17.79
C HIS A 468 4.42 9.65 -17.81
N LYS A 469 3.78 10.04 -18.91
CA LYS A 469 3.08 11.33 -19.01
C LYS A 469 1.96 11.45 -17.97
N ASN A 470 1.24 10.35 -17.76
CA ASN A 470 0.19 10.15 -16.77
C ASN A 470 -0.18 8.65 -16.69
N VAL A 471 -0.87 8.24 -15.62
CA VAL A 471 -1.43 6.89 -15.42
C VAL A 471 -2.96 6.84 -15.50
N ALA A 472 -3.58 7.76 -16.26
CA ALA A 472 -5.03 7.95 -16.31
C ALA A 472 -5.79 7.00 -17.26
N GLU A 473 -5.08 6.29 -18.13
CA GLU A 473 -5.69 5.37 -19.11
C GLU A 473 -5.36 3.91 -18.81
N ILE A 474 -6.30 3.00 -19.12
CA ILE A 474 -6.20 1.55 -18.85
C ILE A 474 -5.38 0.82 -19.92
N PHE A 475 -5.28 1.39 -21.13
CA PHE A 475 -4.61 0.75 -22.28
C PHE A 475 -3.46 1.62 -22.80
N PHE A 476 -2.64 1.02 -23.66
CA PHE A 476 -1.58 1.69 -24.42
C PHE A 476 -0.61 2.51 -23.55
N GLU A 477 -0.22 1.95 -22.41
CA GLU A 477 0.80 2.52 -21.50
C GLU A 477 2.08 2.93 -22.25
N ASP A 478 2.55 2.10 -23.18
CA ASP A 478 3.74 2.39 -24.01
C ASP A 478 3.68 3.72 -24.77
N ARG A 479 2.48 4.20 -25.14
CA ARG A 479 2.32 5.50 -25.82
C ARG A 479 2.53 6.69 -24.90
N ARG A 480 2.48 6.46 -23.59
CA ARG A 480 2.65 7.45 -22.53
C ARG A 480 4.01 7.35 -21.85
N ARG A 481 4.85 6.37 -22.21
CA ARG A 481 6.21 6.24 -21.67
C ARG A 481 7.06 7.46 -21.98
N LEU A 482 7.86 7.85 -21.00
CA LEU A 482 8.85 8.92 -21.09
C LEU A 482 10.24 8.38 -20.70
N PRO A 483 10.91 7.59 -21.57
CA PRO A 483 12.19 6.97 -21.24
C PRO A 483 13.26 7.97 -20.78
N ASP A 484 13.23 9.20 -21.26
CA ASP A 484 14.19 10.25 -20.87
C ASP A 484 14.02 10.72 -19.41
N GLU A 485 12.89 10.40 -18.78
CA GLU A 485 12.57 10.72 -17.38
C GLU A 485 12.67 9.49 -16.44
N ASP A 486 13.07 8.32 -16.95
CA ASP A 486 13.25 7.10 -16.12
C ASP A 486 14.30 7.32 -15.03
N THR A 487 14.11 6.70 -13.87
CA THR A 487 15.07 6.78 -12.74
C THR A 487 15.37 5.41 -12.18
N LEU A 488 16.52 5.26 -11.49
CA LEU A 488 16.91 4.01 -10.84
C LEU A 488 16.94 4.18 -9.33
N THR A 489 16.19 3.36 -8.60
CA THR A 489 16.33 3.27 -7.14
C THR A 489 17.22 2.08 -6.77
N VAL A 490 18.23 2.33 -5.92
CA VAL A 490 19.11 1.29 -5.36
C VAL A 490 18.86 1.22 -3.86
N ALA A 491 18.31 0.10 -3.39
CA ALA A 491 17.99 -0.14 -2.00
C ALA A 491 18.82 -1.29 -1.42
N LYS A 492 19.22 -1.19 -0.15
CA LYS A 492 19.88 -2.26 0.59
C LYS A 492 18.86 -3.32 1.01
N GLY A 493 19.10 -4.58 0.66
CA GLY A 493 18.22 -5.71 0.99
C GLY A 493 17.24 -6.04 -0.13
N PHE A 494 16.16 -6.71 0.22
CA PHE A 494 15.19 -7.27 -0.73
C PHE A 494 13.88 -6.48 -0.74
N ILE A 495 13.50 -5.97 -1.92
CA ILE A 495 12.20 -5.35 -2.19
C ILE A 495 11.53 -6.16 -3.30
N GLY A 496 10.27 -6.52 -3.06
CA GLY A 496 9.43 -7.24 -4.01
C GLY A 496 9.56 -8.75 -4.03
N ALA A 497 8.53 -9.37 -4.61
CA ALA A 497 8.34 -10.82 -4.59
C ALA A 497 8.76 -11.52 -5.89
N TYR A 498 9.00 -10.75 -6.96
CA TYR A 498 9.23 -11.26 -8.31
C TYR A 498 10.44 -10.60 -8.97
N PRO A 499 11.67 -11.02 -8.62
CA PRO A 499 12.83 -10.55 -9.36
C PRO A 499 12.71 -10.93 -10.84
N ASN A 500 13.06 -9.99 -11.71
CA ASN A 500 13.22 -10.24 -13.14
C ASN A 500 14.60 -10.80 -13.46
N ALA A 501 15.63 -10.40 -12.69
CA ALA A 501 16.98 -10.92 -12.82
C ALA A 501 17.72 -11.00 -11.49
N PHE A 502 18.75 -11.85 -11.48
CA PHE A 502 19.77 -11.92 -10.43
C PHE A 502 21.11 -11.55 -11.01
N TRP A 503 21.84 -10.66 -10.35
CA TRP A 503 23.23 -10.33 -10.71
C TRP A 503 24.19 -10.67 -9.56
N ILE A 504 25.42 -11.04 -9.93
CA ILE A 504 26.56 -11.15 -9.01
C ILE A 504 27.57 -10.10 -9.44
N VAL A 505 27.98 -9.25 -8.51
CA VAL A 505 28.86 -8.11 -8.77
C VAL A 505 29.91 -8.05 -7.66
N ASP A 506 31.17 -7.90 -8.01
CA ASP A 506 32.21 -7.58 -7.03
C ASP A 506 32.33 -6.05 -6.89
N GLU A 507 32.69 -5.55 -5.70
CA GLU A 507 32.83 -4.11 -5.44
C GLU A 507 33.72 -3.40 -6.49
N ALA A 508 34.80 -4.05 -6.93
CA ALA A 508 35.71 -3.50 -7.94
C ALA A 508 35.05 -3.29 -9.32
N GLU A 509 33.95 -3.98 -9.62
CA GLU A 509 33.27 -3.96 -10.90
C GLU A 509 32.10 -2.98 -10.96
N LEU A 510 31.64 -2.47 -9.81
CA LEU A 510 30.55 -1.49 -9.73
C LEU A 510 30.74 -0.27 -10.66
N PRO A 511 31.94 0.33 -10.82
CA PRO A 511 32.12 1.45 -11.75
C PRO A 511 31.87 1.05 -13.21
N GLU A 512 32.23 -0.19 -13.58
CA GLU A 512 31.94 -0.72 -14.91
C GLU A 512 30.45 -0.98 -15.08
N LEU A 513 29.79 -1.58 -14.08
CA LEU A 513 28.34 -1.83 -14.07
C LEU A 513 27.58 -0.51 -14.29
N THR A 514 27.86 0.51 -13.47
CA THR A 514 27.23 1.83 -13.56
C THR A 514 27.41 2.44 -14.94
N ARG A 515 28.64 2.41 -15.48
CA ARG A 515 28.91 2.95 -16.83
C ARG A 515 28.11 2.20 -17.90
N ARG A 516 28.08 0.86 -17.86
CA ARG A 516 27.36 0.06 -18.86
C ARG A 516 25.87 0.32 -18.82
N ILE A 517 25.27 0.37 -17.62
CA ILE A 517 23.86 0.71 -17.43
C ILE A 517 23.57 2.10 -17.99
N ALA A 518 24.39 3.11 -17.65
CA ALA A 518 24.20 4.48 -18.11
C ALA A 518 24.27 4.62 -19.65
N THR A 519 24.93 3.70 -20.34
CA THR A 519 25.13 3.73 -21.81
C THR A 519 24.30 2.71 -22.58
N LEU A 520 23.37 1.98 -21.96
CA LEU A 520 22.52 1.02 -22.67
C LEU A 520 21.72 1.74 -23.77
N ALA A 521 21.79 1.21 -25.01
CA ALA A 521 21.09 1.78 -26.15
C ALA A 521 20.28 0.74 -26.95
N SER A 522 20.39 -0.55 -26.59
CA SER A 522 19.73 -1.65 -27.29
C SER A 522 19.60 -2.91 -26.44
N GLU A 523 18.74 -3.84 -26.87
CA GLU A 523 18.67 -5.20 -26.31
C GLU A 523 20.03 -5.95 -26.41
N ALA A 524 20.84 -5.65 -27.43
CA ALA A 524 22.16 -6.27 -27.58
C ALA A 524 23.13 -5.80 -26.49
N ASP A 525 23.10 -4.50 -26.15
CA ASP A 525 23.90 -3.97 -25.04
C ASP A 525 23.45 -4.56 -23.70
N TYR A 526 22.14 -4.74 -23.53
CA TYR A 526 21.57 -5.36 -22.35
C TYR A 526 21.95 -6.85 -22.25
N SER A 527 21.86 -7.62 -23.34
CA SER A 527 22.34 -9.00 -23.37
C SER A 527 23.81 -9.09 -22.97
N ALA A 528 24.66 -8.20 -23.48
CA ALA A 528 26.07 -8.15 -23.11
C ALA A 528 26.32 -7.77 -21.63
N LEU A 529 25.44 -6.95 -21.04
CA LEU A 529 25.45 -6.65 -19.60
C LEU A 529 25.13 -7.92 -18.79
N ILE A 530 24.09 -8.65 -19.18
CA ILE A 530 23.65 -9.88 -18.50
C ILE A 530 24.66 -11.02 -18.66
N ASP A 531 25.33 -11.13 -19.81
CA ASP A 531 26.39 -12.11 -19.99
C ASP A 531 27.59 -11.84 -19.06
N ARG A 532 27.79 -10.58 -18.65
CA ARG A 532 28.85 -10.20 -17.70
C ARG A 532 28.45 -10.40 -16.24
N PHE A 533 27.27 -9.91 -15.83
CA PHE A 533 26.88 -9.81 -14.42
C PHE A 533 25.71 -10.72 -14.03
N GLY A 534 24.90 -11.14 -15.01
CA GLY A 534 23.65 -11.84 -14.77
C GLY A 534 23.79 -13.33 -14.54
N VAL A 535 22.86 -13.87 -13.76
CA VAL A 535 22.71 -15.30 -13.48
C VAL A 535 21.36 -15.76 -14.01
N ARG A 536 21.36 -16.24 -15.25
CA ARG A 536 20.17 -16.81 -15.90
C ARG A 536 19.73 -18.10 -15.20
N ARG A 537 18.45 -18.46 -15.29
CA ARG A 537 17.89 -19.70 -14.71
C ARG A 537 18.58 -20.98 -15.22
N THR A 538 19.15 -20.94 -16.42
CA THR A 538 19.90 -22.04 -17.04
C THR A 538 21.33 -22.17 -16.52
N ASN A 539 21.83 -21.20 -15.74
CA ASN A 539 23.15 -21.24 -15.15
C ASN A 539 23.19 -22.26 -13.99
N GLY A 540 24.21 -23.11 -13.94
CA GLY A 540 24.35 -24.12 -12.89
C GLY A 540 24.44 -23.57 -11.46
N ARG A 541 24.76 -22.28 -11.28
CA ARG A 541 24.81 -21.60 -9.98
C ARG A 541 23.47 -20.99 -9.55
N PHE A 542 22.46 -20.96 -10.41
CA PHE A 542 21.21 -20.24 -10.17
C PHE A 542 20.51 -20.67 -8.88
N TRP A 543 20.35 -21.98 -8.66
CA TRP A 543 19.66 -22.48 -7.48
C TRP A 543 20.43 -22.23 -6.18
N ALA A 544 21.76 -22.34 -6.20
CA ALA A 544 22.59 -22.00 -5.04
C ALA A 544 22.49 -20.50 -4.69
N LEU A 545 22.47 -19.63 -5.70
CA LEU A 545 22.26 -18.18 -5.50
C LEU A 545 20.86 -17.88 -4.96
N SER A 546 19.84 -18.58 -5.46
CA SER A 546 18.47 -18.50 -4.94
C SER A 546 18.42 -18.89 -3.46
N ASP A 547 19.01 -20.02 -3.10
CA ASP A 547 19.04 -20.50 -1.71
C ASP A 547 19.77 -19.49 -0.80
N GLU A 548 20.89 -18.93 -1.26
CA GLU A 548 21.61 -17.86 -0.55
C GLU A 548 20.74 -16.61 -0.37
N ALA A 549 20.01 -16.20 -1.41
CA ALA A 549 19.08 -15.08 -1.34
C ALA A 549 17.96 -15.34 -0.32
N HIS A 550 17.31 -16.51 -0.36
CA HIS A 550 16.26 -16.84 0.60
C HIS A 550 16.78 -16.94 2.04
N LEU A 551 17.99 -17.47 2.26
CA LEU A 551 18.63 -17.47 3.58
C LEU A 551 18.92 -16.05 4.06
N ALA A 552 19.40 -15.17 3.18
CA ALA A 552 19.65 -13.77 3.50
C ALA A 552 18.35 -13.00 3.78
N MET A 553 17.29 -13.23 3.00
CA MET A 553 15.96 -12.68 3.25
C MET A 553 15.43 -13.10 4.62
N LYS A 554 15.51 -14.39 4.94
CA LYS A 554 15.06 -14.92 6.23
C LYS A 554 15.88 -14.37 7.41
N LYS A 555 17.17 -14.09 7.20
CA LYS A 555 18.03 -13.43 8.19
C LYS A 555 17.70 -11.95 8.34
N GLN A 556 17.32 -11.27 7.26
CA GLN A 556 16.91 -9.86 7.28
C GLN A 556 15.61 -9.69 8.06
N ASP A 557 14.60 -10.50 7.76
CA ASP A 557 13.33 -10.51 8.48
C ASP A 557 12.64 -11.87 8.32
N SER A 558 12.66 -12.66 9.40
CA SER A 558 12.06 -14.00 9.41
C SER A 558 10.53 -13.99 9.48
N VAL A 559 9.93 -12.88 9.91
CA VAL A 559 8.47 -12.71 10.02
C VAL A 559 7.87 -12.37 8.66
N THR A 560 8.52 -11.52 7.87
CA THR A 560 8.02 -11.18 6.51
C THR A 560 8.55 -12.11 5.43
N PHE A 561 9.47 -13.01 5.76
CA PHE A 561 10.03 -13.98 4.84
C PHE A 561 8.94 -14.86 4.17
N GLY A 562 9.00 -14.90 2.85
CA GLY A 562 8.33 -15.91 2.04
C GLY A 562 9.14 -16.20 0.79
N LEU A 563 8.91 -17.36 0.18
CA LEU A 563 9.61 -17.75 -1.04
C LEU A 563 9.30 -16.76 -2.17
N LEU A 564 10.36 -16.29 -2.85
CA LEU A 564 10.27 -15.52 -4.09
C LEU A 564 9.59 -16.35 -5.19
N ASP A 565 8.86 -15.66 -6.07
CA ASP A 565 8.21 -16.26 -7.23
C ASP A 565 9.01 -15.93 -8.50
N PHE A 566 9.51 -16.98 -9.15
CA PHE A 566 10.41 -16.89 -10.30
C PHE A 566 9.70 -16.95 -11.66
N ASN A 567 8.38 -16.81 -11.71
CA ASN A 567 7.63 -16.81 -12.97
C ASN A 567 7.90 -15.57 -13.85
N ARG A 568 8.61 -14.56 -13.34
CA ARG A 568 8.95 -13.30 -14.05
C ARG A 568 10.43 -13.16 -14.38
N LEU A 569 11.23 -14.21 -14.16
CA LEU A 569 12.63 -14.19 -14.55
C LEU A 569 12.77 -14.10 -16.07
N GLU A 570 13.55 -13.14 -16.52
CA GLU A 570 13.80 -12.96 -17.93
C GLU A 570 14.84 -13.97 -18.45
N SER A 571 14.74 -14.28 -19.74
CA SER A 571 15.68 -15.17 -20.45
C SER A 571 16.30 -14.52 -21.69
N ARG A 572 16.04 -13.23 -21.90
CA ARG A 572 16.66 -12.39 -22.94
C ARG A 572 18.12 -12.17 -22.64
#